data_AF-A0A1F2RBL7-F1
#
_entry.id   AF-A0A1F2RBL7-F1
#
_cell.length_a   1.000
_cell.length_b   1.000
_cell.length_c   1.000
_cell.angle_alpha   90.00
_cell.angle_beta   90.00
_cell.angle_gamma   90.00
#
_symmetry.space_group_name_H-M   'P 1'
#
loop_
_entity.id
_entity.type
_entity.pdbx_description
1 polymer ?
#
loop_
_entity_poly.entity_id
_entity_poly.type
_entity_poly.pdbx_seq_one_letter_code
_entity_poly.pdbx_strand_id
1 'polypeptide(L)'
;MSAPTQHAGLSPERWAGFSFDQQILMIGNEMNRASSLLARGAWDHAHRGYERVLQLIDLTVVAATPTRRRELLRWRDLVAALYLTPEPDADVHRRVFRCLLQFTPTAAQQIEPLLGRL
;
A
#
# COMPACT_ATOMS: atom_id res chain seq x y z
N MET A 1 -25.60 -3.21 -25.29
CA MET A 1 -25.70 -2.96 -23.83
C MET A 1 -24.27 -2.82 -23.32
N SER A 2 -23.81 -1.59 -23.11
CA SER A 2 -22.45 -1.33 -22.61
C SER A 2 -22.41 -1.68 -21.13
N ALA A 3 -21.51 -2.58 -20.74
CA ALA A 3 -21.25 -2.86 -19.33
C ALA A 3 -20.78 -1.57 -18.62
N PRO A 4 -21.23 -1.30 -17.38
CA PRO A 4 -20.71 -0.17 -16.62
C PRO A 4 -19.21 -0.35 -16.42
N THR A 5 -18.42 0.64 -16.84
CA THR A 5 -16.96 0.68 -16.70
C THR A 5 -16.62 0.79 -15.21
N GLN A 6 -16.51 -0.33 -14.51
CA GLN A 6 -16.00 -0.36 -13.14
C GLN A 6 -14.48 -0.53 -13.19
N HIS A 7 -13.80 0.45 -12.57
CA HIS A 7 -12.36 0.70 -12.53
C HIS A 7 -11.79 1.41 -13.77
N ALA A 8 -11.94 2.74 -13.81
CA ALA A 8 -10.99 3.58 -14.52
C ALA A 8 -9.59 3.29 -13.95
N GLY A 9 -8.80 2.48 -14.65
CA GLY A 9 -7.41 2.24 -14.29
C GLY A 9 -6.71 3.58 -14.13
N LEU A 10 -6.07 3.78 -12.98
CA LEU A 10 -5.24 4.96 -12.74
C LEU A 10 -4.08 4.91 -13.74
N SER A 11 -4.09 5.79 -14.74
CA SER A 11 -3.01 5.83 -15.72
C SER A 11 -1.69 6.23 -15.03
N PRO A 12 -0.53 5.77 -15.53
CA PRO A 12 0.76 6.18 -14.99
C PRO A 12 0.94 7.70 -14.94
N GLU A 13 0.44 8.41 -15.96
CA GLU A 13 0.50 9.88 -16.06
C GLU A 13 -0.33 10.54 -14.97
N ARG A 14 -1.55 10.03 -14.75
CA ARG A 14 -2.40 10.53 -13.67
C ARG A 14 -1.79 10.24 -12.30
N TRP A 15 -1.16 9.07 -12.13
CA TRP A 15 -0.49 8.72 -10.88
C TRP A 15 0.72 9.61 -10.59
N ALA A 16 1.53 9.90 -11.61
CA ALA A 16 2.69 10.77 -11.51
C ALA A 16 2.33 12.24 -11.17
N GLY A 17 1.09 12.66 -11.44
CA GLY A 17 0.58 13.98 -11.06
C GLY A 17 0.30 14.16 -9.58
N PHE A 18 0.24 13.09 -8.78
CA PHE A 18 0.10 13.20 -7.33
C PHE A 18 1.45 13.48 -6.66
N SER A 19 1.42 14.26 -5.58
CA SER A 19 2.58 14.42 -4.71
C SER A 19 2.97 13.08 -4.07
N PHE A 20 4.23 12.96 -3.66
CA PHE A 20 4.71 11.75 -2.99
C PHE A 20 3.91 11.44 -1.70
N ASP A 21 3.52 12.45 -0.94
CA ASP A 21 2.65 12.29 0.23
C ASP A 21 1.30 11.68 -0.14
N GLN A 22 0.65 12.18 -1.20
CA GLN A 22 -0.62 11.63 -1.69
C GLN A 22 -0.46 10.19 -2.17
N GLN A 23 0.62 9.88 -2.90
CA GLN A 23 0.90 8.52 -3.36
C GLN A 23 1.05 7.55 -2.18
N ILE A 24 1.85 7.92 -1.17
CA ILE A 24 2.04 7.11 0.05
C ILE A 24 0.73 6.93 0.83
N LEU A 25 -0.07 7.98 0.99
CA LEU A 25 -1.37 7.89 1.67
C LEU A 25 -2.37 7.03 0.90
N MET A 26 -2.38 7.09 -0.43
CA MET A 26 -3.24 6.24 -1.26
C MET A 26 -2.83 4.77 -1.19
N ILE A 27 -1.53 4.48 -1.16
CA ILE A 27 -1.03 3.12 -0.89
C ILE A 27 -1.42 2.70 0.53
N GLY A 28 -1.32 3.61 1.49
CA GLY A 28 -1.72 3.40 2.88
C GLY A 28 -3.21 3.06 3.04
N ASN A 29 -4.09 3.65 2.23
CA ASN A 29 -5.52 3.30 2.22
C ASN A 29 -5.76 1.83 1.88
N GLU A 30 -4.99 1.27 0.93
CA GLU A 30 -5.11 -0.14 0.57
C GLU A 30 -4.53 -1.06 1.65
N MET A 31 -3.44 -0.65 2.30
CA MET A 31 -2.92 -1.36 3.48
C MET A 31 -3.94 -1.36 4.63
N ASN A 32 -4.55 -0.21 4.93
CA ASN A 32 -5.58 -0.10 5.97
C ASN A 32 -6.82 -0.96 5.68
N ARG A 33 -7.25 -1.00 4.41
CA ARG A 33 -8.31 -1.90 3.95
C ARG A 33 -7.95 -3.36 4.22
N ALA A 34 -6.71 -3.76 3.90
CA ALA A 34 -6.23 -5.10 4.18
C ALA A 34 -6.23 -5.41 5.68
N SER A 35 -5.86 -4.47 6.57
CA SER A 35 -5.92 -4.68 8.03
C SER A 35 -7.31 -5.15 8.49
N SER A 36 -8.37 -4.50 7.98
CA SER A 36 -9.76 -4.84 8.33
C SER A 36 -10.20 -6.21 7.79
N LEU A 37 -9.63 -6.64 6.66
CA LEU A 37 -9.92 -7.93 6.04
C LEU A 37 -9.19 -9.07 6.75
N LEU A 38 -7.94 -8.83 7.17
CA LEU A 38 -7.17 -9.80 7.94
C LEU A 38 -7.86 -10.12 9.28
N ALA A 39 -8.35 -9.11 9.98
CA ALA A 39 -9.09 -9.28 11.24
C ALA A 39 -10.36 -10.14 11.09
N ARG A 40 -10.87 -10.30 9.87
CA ARG A 40 -12.08 -11.08 9.54
C ARG A 40 -11.77 -12.44 8.92
N GLY A 41 -10.49 -12.81 8.80
CA GLY A 41 -10.06 -14.02 8.09
C GLY A 41 -10.35 -13.99 6.58
N ALA A 42 -10.54 -12.82 5.99
CA ALA A 42 -10.90 -12.65 4.58
C ALA A 42 -9.64 -12.57 3.69
N TRP A 43 -8.84 -13.66 3.69
CA TRP A 43 -7.50 -13.68 3.09
C TRP A 43 -7.51 -13.34 1.59
N ASP A 44 -8.37 -13.96 0.78
CA ASP A 44 -8.48 -13.66 -0.66
C ASP A 44 -8.70 -12.17 -0.95
N HIS A 45 -9.47 -11.49 -0.11
CA HIS A 45 -9.71 -10.07 -0.25
C HIS A 45 -8.49 -9.23 0.19
N ALA A 46 -7.78 -9.67 1.23
CA ALA A 46 -6.53 -9.04 1.64
C ALA A 46 -5.45 -9.17 0.55
N HIS A 47 -5.35 -10.33 -0.13
CA HIS A 47 -4.45 -10.53 -1.26
C HIS A 47 -4.72 -9.56 -2.42
N ARG A 48 -5.98 -9.30 -2.76
CA ARG A 48 -6.34 -8.27 -3.76
C ARG A 48 -5.90 -6.87 -3.31
N GLY A 49 -5.95 -6.59 -2.02
CA GLY A 49 -5.40 -5.36 -1.43
C GLY A 49 -3.89 -5.26 -1.64
N TYR A 50 -3.14 -6.33 -1.36
CA TYR A 50 -1.69 -6.36 -1.59
C TYR A 50 -1.32 -6.28 -3.07
N GLU A 51 -2.05 -6.94 -3.95
CA GLU A 51 -1.87 -6.81 -5.39
C GLU A 51 -2.00 -5.34 -5.81
N ARG A 52 -3.02 -4.64 -5.30
CA ARG A 52 -3.19 -3.21 -5.57
C ARG A 52 -2.05 -2.37 -5.01
N VAL A 53 -1.57 -2.67 -3.80
CA VAL A 53 -0.40 -2.01 -3.19
C VAL A 53 0.84 -2.17 -4.06
N LEU A 54 1.12 -3.39 -4.55
CA LEU A 54 2.27 -3.67 -5.42
C LEU A 54 2.19 -2.86 -6.73
N GLN A 55 1.01 -2.83 -7.37
CA GLN A 55 0.79 -2.01 -8.57
C GLN A 55 1.08 -0.52 -8.33
N LEU A 56 0.58 0.04 -7.22
CA LEU A 56 0.77 1.46 -6.90
C LEU A 56 2.22 1.79 -6.55
N ILE A 57 2.92 0.88 -5.86
CA ILE A 57 4.36 1.04 -5.58
C ILE A 57 5.17 1.00 -6.87
N ASP A 58 4.87 0.10 -7.79
CA ASP A 58 5.60 0.01 -9.06
C ASP A 58 5.45 1.31 -9.86
N LEU A 59 4.24 1.90 -9.90
CA LEU A 59 4.03 3.24 -10.48
C LEU A 59 4.81 4.34 -9.74
N THR A 60 4.90 4.26 -8.41
CA THR A 60 5.61 5.24 -7.57
C THR A 60 7.13 5.15 -7.76
N VAL A 61 7.67 3.94 -7.90
CA VAL A 61 9.10 3.64 -8.12
C VAL A 61 9.64 4.28 -9.40
N VAL A 62 8.83 4.29 -10.46
CA VAL A 62 9.17 4.90 -11.75
C VAL A 62 9.40 6.40 -11.60
N ALA A 63 8.52 7.10 -10.87
CA ALA A 63 8.58 8.54 -10.67
C ALA A 63 9.55 8.97 -9.52
N ALA A 64 10.05 8.03 -8.73
CA ALA A 64 10.84 8.34 -7.54
C ALA A 64 12.30 8.72 -7.85
N THR A 65 12.86 9.61 -7.03
CA THR A 65 14.31 9.89 -6.96
C THR A 65 15.09 8.63 -6.60
N PRO A 66 16.39 8.48 -6.97
CA PRO A 66 17.17 7.27 -6.69
C PRO A 66 17.20 6.81 -5.23
N THR A 67 17.26 7.73 -4.27
CA THR A 67 17.26 7.40 -2.83
C THR A 67 15.91 6.83 -2.38
N ARG A 68 14.80 7.53 -2.68
CA ARG A 68 13.44 7.04 -2.41
C ARG A 68 13.15 5.72 -3.11
N ARG A 69 13.57 5.58 -4.37
CA ARG A 69 13.38 4.36 -5.16
C ARG A 69 13.95 3.14 -4.46
N ARG A 70 15.15 3.25 -3.89
CA ARG A 70 15.80 2.16 -3.15
C ARG A 70 14.95 1.71 -1.97
N GLU A 71 14.48 2.65 -1.15
CA GLU A 71 13.67 2.33 0.04
C GLU A 71 12.28 1.81 -0.35
N LEU A 72 11.66 2.35 -1.41
CA LEU A 72 10.40 1.84 -1.94
C LEU A 72 10.51 0.39 -2.42
N LEU A 73 11.61 0.04 -3.10
CA LEU A 73 11.87 -1.34 -3.54
C LEU A 73 12.10 -2.29 -2.35
N ARG A 74 12.82 -1.85 -1.31
CA ARG A 74 12.95 -2.64 -0.07
C ARG A 74 11.60 -2.84 0.62
N TRP A 75 10.78 -1.80 0.68
CA TRP A 75 9.44 -1.90 1.26
C TRP A 75 8.51 -2.80 0.43
N ARG A 76 8.64 -2.74 -0.91
CA ARG A 76 7.91 -3.62 -1.85
C ARG A 76 8.16 -5.10 -1.54
N ASP A 77 9.39 -5.48 -1.22
CA ASP A 77 9.73 -6.86 -0.90
C ASP A 77 9.02 -7.35 0.37
N LEU A 78 8.79 -6.46 1.36
CA LEU A 78 8.01 -6.77 2.55
C LEU A 78 6.54 -7.04 2.22
N VAL A 79 5.95 -6.27 1.30
CA VAL A 79 4.58 -6.51 0.83
C VAL A 79 4.49 -7.76 -0.02
N ALA A 80 5.49 -8.02 -0.88
CA ALA A 80 5.54 -9.24 -1.67
C ALA A 80 5.57 -10.49 -0.78
N ALA A 81 6.29 -10.45 0.34
CA ALA A 81 6.27 -11.52 1.33
C ALA A 81 4.88 -11.74 1.95
N LEU A 82 4.15 -10.66 2.27
CA LEU A 82 2.75 -10.75 2.72
C LEU A 82 1.85 -11.37 1.64
N TYR A 83 2.01 -10.95 0.39
CA TYR A 83 1.22 -11.45 -0.74
C TYR A 83 1.45 -12.94 -1.01
N LEU A 84 2.68 -13.43 -0.89
CA LEU A 84 3.00 -14.85 -1.11
C LEU A 84 2.59 -15.75 0.07
N THR A 85 2.22 -15.18 1.22
CA THR A 85 1.77 -15.93 2.38
C THR A 85 0.27 -16.22 2.25
N PRO A 86 -0.18 -17.49 2.27
CA PRO A 86 -1.62 -17.82 2.12
C PRO A 86 -2.51 -17.24 3.22
N GLU A 87 -1.98 -17.18 4.45
CA GLU A 87 -2.67 -16.60 5.61
C GLU A 87 -1.73 -15.57 6.26
N PRO A 88 -1.71 -14.32 5.77
CA PRO A 88 -0.77 -13.30 6.23
C PRO A 88 -1.03 -12.92 7.69
N ASP A 89 0.03 -12.93 8.49
CA ASP A 89 -0.03 -12.54 9.90
C ASP A 89 -0.35 -11.04 10.06
N ALA A 90 -1.32 -10.73 10.93
CA ALA A 90 -1.80 -9.37 11.16
C ALA A 90 -0.73 -8.45 11.80
N ASP A 91 0.15 -9.00 12.64
CA ASP A 91 1.22 -8.22 13.25
C ASP A 91 2.36 -7.93 12.27
N VAL A 92 2.70 -8.89 11.39
CA VAL A 92 3.62 -8.65 10.27
C VAL A 92 3.04 -7.56 9.37
N HIS A 93 1.76 -7.67 8.98
CA HIS A 93 1.08 -6.65 8.20
C HIS A 93 1.16 -5.27 8.88
N ARG A 94 0.85 -5.18 10.17
CA ARG A 94 0.90 -3.94 10.95
C ARG A 94 2.30 -3.32 10.95
N ARG A 95 3.36 -4.13 11.10
CA ARG A 95 4.76 -3.64 11.03
C ARG A 95 5.11 -3.11 9.65
N VAL A 96 4.71 -3.81 8.59
CA VAL A 96 4.93 -3.38 7.20
C VAL A 96 4.16 -2.09 6.89
N PHE A 97 2.92 -1.99 7.35
CA PHE A 97 2.11 -0.78 7.20
C PHE A 97 2.72 0.41 7.95
N ARG A 98 3.21 0.20 9.18
CA ARG A 98 3.94 1.24 9.92
C ARG A 98 5.15 1.77 9.14
N CYS A 99 5.92 0.87 8.52
CA CYS A 99 7.08 1.25 7.72
C CYS A 99 6.70 2.15 6.54
N LEU A 100 5.58 1.88 5.86
CA LEU A 100 5.05 2.75 4.80
C LEU A 100 4.76 4.16 5.31
N LEU A 101 4.06 4.26 6.44
CA LEU A 101 3.66 5.54 7.01
C LEU A 101 4.87 6.38 7.45
N GLN A 102 6.03 5.76 7.68
CA GLN A 102 7.27 6.46 8.03
C GLN A 102 7.99 7.09 6.83
N PHE A 103 7.56 6.85 5.58
CA PHE A 103 8.20 7.45 4.40
C PHE A 103 8.10 8.97 4.34
N THR A 104 7.06 9.56 4.94
CA THR A 104 6.88 11.01 4.96
C THR A 104 6.31 11.49 6.29
N PRO A 105 6.64 12.72 6.74
CA PRO A 105 6.07 13.28 7.96
C PRO A 105 4.54 13.36 7.93
N THR A 106 3.97 13.65 6.77
CA THR A 106 2.52 13.72 6.55
C THR A 106 1.87 12.35 6.78
N ALA A 107 2.42 11.29 6.20
CA ALA A 107 1.91 9.93 6.40
C ALA A 107 2.14 9.43 7.84
N ALA A 108 3.24 9.84 8.49
CA ALA A 108 3.58 9.41 9.85
C ALA A 108 2.54 9.85 10.89
N GLN A 109 1.81 10.94 10.63
CA GLN A 109 0.69 11.39 11.46
C GLN A 109 -0.44 10.36 11.54
N GLN A 110 -0.53 9.43 10.58
CA GLN A 110 -1.54 8.38 10.55
C GLN A 110 -1.18 7.15 11.42
N ILE A 111 0.06 7.06 11.93
CA ILE A 111 0.51 5.88 12.69
C ILE A 111 -0.31 5.69 13.95
N GLU A 112 -0.50 6.75 14.74
CA GLU A 112 -1.27 6.68 15.98
C GLU A 112 -2.76 6.34 15.75
N PRO A 113 -3.52 7.05 14.89
CA PRO A 113 -4.93 6.76 14.70
C PRO A 113 -5.21 5.40 14.04
N LEU A 114 -4.29 4.89 13.21
CA LEU A 114 -4.50 3.62 12.50
C LEU A 114 -3.92 2.41 13.21
N LEU A 115 -2.75 2.56 13.84
CA LEU A 115 -1.97 1.42 14.36
C LEU A 115 -1.78 1.47 15.88
N GLY A 116 -2.21 2.54 16.54
CA GLY A 116 -1.96 2.79 17.96
C GLY A 116 -0.50 3.16 18.27
N ARG A 117 -0.25 3.54 19.51
CA ARG A 117 1.11 3.73 20.03
C ARG A 117 1.81 2.37 20.20
N LEU A 118 3.13 2.37 20.08
CA LEU A 118 3.96 1.21 20.43
C LEU A 118 3.94 1.01 21.94
#